data_AF-A0A2H9NDI0-F1
#
_entry.id   AF-A0A2H9NDI0-F1
#
_cell.length_a   1.000
_cell.length_b   1.000
_cell.length_c   1.000
_cell.angle_alpha   90.00
_cell.angle_beta   90.00
_cell.angle_gamma   90.00
#
_symmetry.space_group_name_H-M   'P 1'
#
loop_
_entity.id
_entity.type
_entity.pdbx_description
1 polymer ?
#
loop_
_entity_poly.entity_id
_entity_poly.type
_entity_poly.pdbx_seq_one_letter_code
_entity_poly.pdbx_strand_id
1 'polypeptide(L)'
;MIEDYGFEKIADKKNGEYIFVKRLFPKKDKTYLPGEISKKFYPCFYDSREVSKFIVPIRPGYHSKLFTDYKRQTKLSEFMEEFIVEGNTIKKAYLCHSKTKGLKEGDILLFYRSNDVRELTSLGVVEKVYENVTEPNQIVSYVGKRSVYSRKEIEEMVNKPTKVILFKWHLHFENPLKYKNLLNYQILKGPPQAIIKISHDKYLKIKGEVKINDRYTFN
;
A
#
# COMPACT_ATOMS: atom_id res chain seq x y z
N MET A 1 6.83 -17.24 -4.28
CA MET A 1 6.22 -18.57 -4.02
C MET A 1 4.90 -18.31 -3.27
N ILE A 2 3.94 -19.23 -3.19
CA ILE A 2 2.57 -18.93 -2.69
C ILE A 2 2.54 -18.50 -1.21
N GLU A 3 3.59 -18.81 -0.46
CA GLU A 3 3.83 -18.43 0.94
C GLU A 3 3.87 -16.91 1.14
N ASP A 4 4.24 -16.16 0.10
CA ASP A 4 4.18 -14.70 0.09
C ASP A 4 2.76 -14.13 0.28
N TYR A 5 1.75 -14.98 0.04
CA TYR A 5 0.33 -14.67 0.13
C TYR A 5 -0.36 -15.33 1.34
N GLY A 6 0.44 -15.86 2.29
CA GLY A 6 -0.05 -16.42 3.55
C GLY A 6 -0.38 -17.91 3.51
N PHE A 7 0.05 -18.61 2.46
CA PHE A 7 -0.03 -20.07 2.43
C PHE A 7 1.10 -20.69 3.25
N GLU A 8 0.79 -21.66 4.08
CA GLU A 8 1.77 -22.41 4.87
C GLU A 8 1.73 -23.87 4.40
N LYS A 9 2.90 -24.46 4.13
CA LYS A 9 3.01 -25.88 3.83
C LYS A 9 2.72 -26.67 5.11
N ILE A 10 1.79 -27.62 5.04
CA ILE A 10 1.39 -28.42 6.20
C ILE A 10 1.74 -29.91 6.05
N ALA A 11 1.94 -30.40 4.82
CA ALA A 11 2.24 -31.81 4.59
C ALA A 11 2.85 -32.05 3.19
N ASP A 12 3.44 -33.23 3.08
CA ASP A 12 3.92 -33.86 1.85
C ASP A 12 3.09 -35.11 1.59
N LYS A 13 2.57 -35.26 0.37
CA LYS A 13 1.93 -36.49 -0.06
C LYS A 13 2.98 -37.50 -0.51
N LYS A 14 2.64 -38.79 -0.42
CA LYS A 14 3.52 -39.90 -0.85
C LYS A 14 3.94 -39.85 -2.33
N ASN A 15 3.16 -39.15 -3.17
CA ASN A 15 3.44 -38.94 -4.59
C ASN A 15 4.32 -37.70 -4.87
N GLY A 16 4.85 -37.02 -3.85
CA GLY A 16 5.70 -35.84 -4.00
C GLY A 16 4.95 -34.51 -4.12
N GLU A 17 3.61 -34.50 -4.00
CA GLU A 17 2.83 -33.25 -3.98
C GLU A 17 2.86 -32.58 -2.60
N TYR A 18 2.87 -31.24 -2.59
CA TYR A 18 2.80 -30.44 -1.36
C TYR A 18 1.38 -30.00 -1.05
N ILE A 19 0.99 -30.05 0.23
CA ILE A 19 -0.28 -29.52 0.72
C ILE A 19 -0.05 -28.19 1.43
N PHE A 20 -0.76 -27.17 0.96
CA PHE A 20 -0.71 -25.82 1.53
C PHE A 20 -2.07 -25.40 2.07
N VAL A 21 -2.07 -24.70 3.20
CA VAL A 21 -3.28 -24.11 3.79
C VAL A 21 -3.08 -22.62 3.97
N LYS A 22 -4.10 -21.84 3.64
CA LYS A 22 -4.19 -20.42 3.98
C LYS A 22 -5.28 -20.19 5.01
N ARG A 23 -4.89 -19.66 6.16
CA ARG A 23 -5.84 -19.17 7.16
C ARG A 23 -6.28 -17.76 6.75
N LEU A 24 -7.59 -17.53 6.74
CA LEU A 24 -8.14 -16.23 6.32
C LEU A 24 -8.17 -15.21 7.46
N PHE A 25 -8.28 -15.68 8.71
CA PHE A 25 -8.40 -14.82 9.87
C PHE A 25 -7.36 -15.20 10.94
N PRO A 26 -6.77 -14.21 11.64
CA PRO A 26 -6.01 -14.44 12.86
C PRO A 26 -6.84 -15.18 13.89
N LYS A 27 -6.22 -16.11 14.64
CA LYS A 27 -6.89 -16.73 15.78
C LYS A 27 -6.95 -15.73 16.94
N LYS A 28 -8.08 -15.67 17.65
CA LYS A 28 -8.32 -14.70 18.74
C LYS A 28 -7.44 -14.93 19.98
N ASP A 29 -6.95 -16.15 20.17
CA ASP A 29 -6.13 -16.59 21.30
C ASP A 29 -4.62 -16.38 21.07
N LYS A 30 -4.22 -15.86 19.91
CA LYS A 30 -2.82 -15.66 19.55
C LYS A 30 -2.53 -14.20 19.23
N THR A 31 -1.44 -13.67 19.79
CA THR A 31 -0.91 -12.35 19.43
C THR A 31 -0.10 -12.45 18.15
N TYR A 32 -0.31 -11.49 17.25
CA TYR A 32 0.43 -11.35 16.00
C TYR A 32 1.02 -9.94 15.92
N LEU A 33 2.20 -9.80 15.33
CA LEU A 33 2.71 -8.46 15.03
C LEU A 33 1.85 -7.82 13.92
N PRO A 34 1.68 -6.49 13.92
CA PRO A 34 0.84 -5.82 12.92
C PRO A 34 1.19 -6.16 11.46
N GLY A 35 2.49 -6.22 11.12
CA GLY A 35 2.97 -6.62 9.80
C GLY A 35 2.67 -8.07 9.44
N GLU A 36 2.70 -8.97 10.43
CA GLU A 36 2.35 -10.38 10.22
C GLU A 36 0.89 -10.55 9.83
N ILE A 37 -0.02 -9.71 10.34
CA ILE A 37 -1.44 -9.80 10.00
C ILE A 37 -1.66 -9.54 8.50
N SER A 38 -1.11 -8.43 8.00
CA SER A 38 -1.14 -8.10 6.56
C SER A 38 -0.44 -9.18 5.71
N LYS A 39 0.61 -9.81 6.24
CA LYS A 39 1.36 -10.84 5.52
C LYS A 39 0.61 -12.17 5.43
N LYS A 40 0.17 -12.72 6.56
CA LYS A 40 -0.37 -14.08 6.69
C LYS A 40 -1.87 -14.15 6.40
N PHE A 41 -2.62 -13.14 6.78
CA PHE A 41 -4.09 -13.15 6.73
C PHE A 41 -4.66 -12.18 5.69
N TYR A 42 -3.85 -11.79 4.68
CA TYR A 42 -4.31 -10.92 3.60
C TYR A 42 -5.67 -11.39 3.04
N PRO A 43 -6.68 -10.51 2.96
CA PRO A 43 -6.60 -9.04 2.99
C PRO A 43 -6.75 -8.38 4.38
N CYS A 44 -6.68 -9.14 5.48
CA CYS A 44 -6.77 -8.57 6.82
C CYS A 44 -5.58 -7.67 7.16
N PHE A 45 -5.79 -6.63 7.95
CA PHE A 45 -4.71 -5.76 8.47
C PHE A 45 -5.01 -5.27 9.87
N TYR A 46 -3.96 -4.84 10.57
CA TYR A 46 -4.05 -4.31 11.93
C TYR A 46 -4.16 -2.78 11.89
N ASP A 47 -5.17 -2.21 12.56
CA ASP A 47 -5.45 -0.76 12.51
C ASP A 47 -5.60 -0.08 13.88
N SER A 48 -5.33 -0.81 14.97
CA SER A 48 -5.34 -0.31 16.36
C SER A 48 -4.40 0.89 16.56
N ARG A 49 -4.56 1.61 17.68
CA ARG A 49 -3.76 2.79 18.02
C ARG A 49 -2.23 2.56 18.03
N GLU A 50 -1.75 1.31 18.08
CA GLU A 50 -0.32 0.95 18.08
C GLU A 50 0.41 1.15 16.74
N VAL A 51 -0.33 1.09 15.62
CA VAL A 51 0.25 1.38 14.29
C VAL A 51 0.05 2.83 13.91
N SER A 52 1.04 3.41 13.24
CA SER A 52 0.94 4.77 12.71
C SER A 52 0.13 4.78 11.42
N LYS A 53 -0.57 5.91 11.18
CA LYS A 53 -1.39 6.12 9.99
C LYS A 53 -0.85 7.32 9.25
N PHE A 54 -0.62 7.16 7.96
CA PHE A 54 -0.06 8.20 7.12
C PHE A 54 -0.94 8.49 5.91
N ILE A 55 -1.11 9.77 5.58
CA ILE A 55 -1.65 10.17 4.29
C ILE A 55 -0.47 10.42 3.34
N VAL A 56 -0.49 9.72 2.21
CA VAL A 56 0.55 9.77 1.17
C VAL A 56 0.01 10.52 -0.04
N PRO A 57 0.42 11.78 -0.29
CA PRO A 57 0.04 12.47 -1.52
C PRO A 57 0.76 11.85 -2.72
N ILE A 58 0.01 11.52 -3.77
CA ILE A 58 0.53 10.92 -5.00
C ILE A 58 -0.04 11.64 -6.23
N ARG A 59 0.83 11.95 -7.19
CA ARG A 59 0.43 12.61 -8.45
C ARG A 59 -0.42 11.66 -9.32
N PRO A 60 -1.35 12.18 -10.13
CA PRO A 60 -2.26 11.37 -10.94
C PRO A 60 -1.59 10.32 -11.84
N GLY A 61 -0.47 10.67 -12.47
CA GLY A 61 0.28 9.75 -13.33
C GLY A 61 0.83 8.54 -12.57
N TYR A 62 1.51 8.78 -11.44
CA TYR A 62 2.00 7.70 -10.58
C TYR A 62 0.85 6.93 -9.92
N HIS A 63 -0.23 7.61 -9.53
CA HIS A 63 -1.40 6.96 -8.95
C HIS A 63 -2.01 5.94 -9.92
N SER A 64 -2.22 6.34 -11.18
CA SER A 64 -2.80 5.46 -12.21
C SER A 64 -1.87 4.30 -12.58
N LYS A 65 -0.56 4.50 -12.53
CA LYS A 65 0.43 3.42 -12.69
C LYS A 65 0.39 2.43 -11.51
N LEU A 66 0.31 2.96 -10.28
CA LEU A 66 0.37 2.17 -9.05
C LEU A 66 -0.94 1.42 -8.77
N PHE A 67 -2.07 1.97 -9.18
CA PHE A 67 -3.43 1.46 -8.97
C PHE A 67 -4.19 1.42 -10.30
N THR A 68 -3.75 0.54 -11.19
CA THR A 68 -4.30 0.37 -12.56
C THR A 68 -5.78 0.01 -12.59
N ASP A 69 -6.27 -0.62 -11.52
CA ASP A 69 -7.65 -1.06 -11.32
C ASP A 69 -8.55 0.00 -10.67
N TYR A 70 -8.00 1.12 -10.20
CA TYR A 70 -8.78 2.20 -9.61
C TYR A 70 -9.60 2.97 -10.66
N LYS A 71 -10.93 2.81 -10.64
CA LYS A 71 -11.89 3.45 -11.56
C LYS A 71 -11.47 3.27 -13.03
N ARG A 72 -11.19 2.01 -13.41
CA ARG A 72 -10.64 1.64 -14.71
C ARG A 72 -11.64 1.85 -15.85
N GLN A 73 -11.19 2.49 -16.92
CA GLN A 73 -11.66 2.25 -18.29
C GLN A 73 -10.50 1.58 -19.02
N THR A 74 -10.71 0.36 -19.51
CA THR A 74 -9.70 -0.40 -20.27
C THR A 74 -9.33 0.41 -21.50
N LYS A 75 -8.05 0.76 -21.64
CA LYS A 75 -7.56 1.48 -22.83
C LYS A 75 -7.19 0.48 -23.92
N LEU A 76 -7.48 0.82 -25.17
CA LEU A 76 -7.18 -0.01 -26.34
C LEU A 76 -5.68 -0.37 -26.45
N SER A 77 -4.80 0.49 -25.94
CA SER A 77 -3.35 0.27 -25.90
C SER A 77 -2.91 -0.90 -25.01
N GLU A 78 -3.69 -1.26 -23.98
CA GLU A 78 -3.38 -2.42 -23.11
C GLU A 78 -3.60 -3.76 -23.84
N PHE A 79 -4.35 -3.76 -24.96
CA PHE A 79 -4.52 -4.92 -25.83
C PHE A 79 -3.35 -5.10 -26.83
N MET A 80 -2.51 -4.08 -27.01
CA MET A 80 -1.51 -4.01 -28.09
C MET A 80 -0.05 -4.03 -27.59
N GLU A 81 0.25 -4.76 -26.51
CA GLU A 81 1.62 -5.14 -26.03
C GLU A 81 2.18 -4.44 -24.76
N GLU A 82 1.48 -3.50 -24.12
CA GLU A 82 1.95 -2.88 -22.85
C GLU A 82 1.12 -3.29 -21.62
N PHE A 83 1.04 -4.59 -21.33
CA PHE A 83 0.47 -5.03 -20.05
C PHE A 83 1.43 -4.64 -18.91
N ILE A 84 1.15 -3.57 -18.18
CA ILE A 84 1.90 -3.20 -16.95
C ILE A 84 1.49 -4.17 -15.84
N VAL A 85 2.05 -5.38 -15.87
CA VAL A 85 1.77 -6.48 -14.92
C VAL A 85 2.06 -6.04 -13.48
N GLU A 86 3.08 -5.20 -13.29
CA GLU A 86 3.53 -4.67 -12.01
C GLU A 86 2.43 -3.84 -11.32
N GLY A 87 1.64 -3.09 -12.10
CA GLY A 87 0.52 -2.30 -11.60
C GLY A 87 -0.60 -3.15 -10.99
N ASN A 88 -0.77 -4.39 -11.45
CA ASN A 88 -1.80 -5.32 -10.96
C ASN A 88 -1.36 -6.15 -9.75
N THR A 89 -0.12 -5.97 -9.27
CA THR A 89 0.38 -6.72 -8.11
C THR A 89 -0.12 -6.12 -6.79
N ILE A 90 -0.41 -6.99 -5.81
CA ILE A 90 -0.75 -6.58 -4.45
C ILE A 90 0.46 -5.95 -3.74
N LYS A 91 1.66 -6.48 -3.96
CA LYS A 91 2.91 -5.94 -3.41
C LYS A 91 3.43 -4.83 -4.32
N LYS A 92 3.49 -3.61 -3.82
CA LYS A 92 3.81 -2.41 -4.60
C LYS A 92 4.98 -1.66 -4.00
N ALA A 93 5.65 -0.86 -4.84
CA ALA A 93 6.71 0.04 -4.42
C ALA A 93 6.33 1.50 -4.71
N TYR A 94 6.50 2.37 -3.72
CA TYR A 94 6.33 3.81 -3.86
C TYR A 94 7.65 4.53 -3.55
N LEU A 95 8.12 5.33 -4.49
CA LEU A 95 9.36 6.10 -4.38
C LEU A 95 9.01 7.58 -4.16
N CYS A 96 9.66 8.21 -3.18
CA CYS A 96 9.43 9.62 -2.88
C CYS A 96 10.64 10.29 -2.22
N HIS A 97 10.66 11.63 -2.21
CA HIS A 97 11.66 12.43 -1.49
C HIS A 97 11.14 12.96 -0.14
N SER A 98 10.11 12.31 0.42
CA SER A 98 9.48 12.78 1.66
C SER A 98 10.46 12.67 2.84
N LYS A 99 10.60 13.76 3.62
CA LYS A 99 11.45 13.79 4.82
C LYS A 99 10.80 13.15 6.06
N THR A 100 9.58 12.66 5.93
CA THR A 100 8.82 12.01 7.00
C THR A 100 9.60 10.85 7.59
N LYS A 101 9.75 10.82 8.91
CA LYS A 101 10.44 9.73 9.63
C LYS A 101 9.45 8.82 10.33
N GLY A 102 9.89 7.62 10.70
CA GLY A 102 9.16 6.73 11.59
C GLY A 102 8.05 5.91 10.93
N LEU A 103 8.07 5.76 9.60
CA LEU A 103 7.31 4.69 8.96
C LEU A 103 7.97 3.34 9.31
N LYS A 104 7.17 2.40 9.80
CA LYS A 104 7.60 1.05 10.15
C LYS A 104 6.68 0.01 9.52
N GLU A 105 7.15 -1.24 9.47
CA GLU A 105 6.33 -2.38 9.04
C GLU A 105 5.01 -2.43 9.82
N GLY A 106 3.91 -2.69 9.12
CA GLY A 106 2.55 -2.72 9.67
C GLY A 106 1.85 -1.36 9.74
N ASP A 107 2.55 -0.25 9.49
CA ASP A 107 1.89 1.07 9.42
C ASP A 107 0.95 1.17 8.21
N ILE A 108 -0.09 2.00 8.36
CA ILE A 108 -1.12 2.19 7.33
C ILE A 108 -0.77 3.39 6.46
N LEU A 109 -0.88 3.20 5.15
CA LEU A 109 -0.76 4.22 4.11
C LEU A 109 -2.14 4.48 3.49
N LEU A 110 -2.59 5.73 3.53
CA LEU A 110 -3.80 6.23 2.89
C LEU A 110 -3.38 7.10 1.70
N PHE A 111 -3.63 6.63 0.47
CA PHE A 111 -3.18 7.32 -0.73
C PHE A 111 -4.14 8.43 -1.15
N TYR A 112 -3.64 9.66 -1.18
CA TYR A 112 -4.35 10.87 -1.62
C TYR A 112 -3.93 11.24 -3.04
N ARG A 113 -4.82 11.11 -4.03
CA ARG A 113 -4.54 11.51 -5.41
C ARG A 113 -4.63 13.04 -5.53
N SER A 114 -3.49 13.68 -5.79
CA SER A 114 -3.36 15.13 -5.82
C SER A 114 -3.69 15.74 -7.19
N ASN A 115 -3.78 17.06 -7.25
CA ASN A 115 -3.98 17.91 -8.45
C ASN A 115 -5.32 17.77 -9.18
N ASP A 116 -5.77 16.57 -9.52
CA ASP A 116 -7.00 16.36 -10.30
C ASP A 116 -8.23 16.13 -9.38
N VAL A 117 -8.53 14.89 -9.02
CA VAL A 117 -9.74 14.51 -8.28
C VAL A 117 -9.66 14.86 -6.79
N ARG A 118 -8.44 15.08 -6.27
CA ARG A 118 -8.17 15.55 -4.89
C ARG A 118 -8.96 14.76 -3.84
N GLU A 119 -8.68 13.46 -3.76
CA GLU A 119 -9.41 12.54 -2.89
C GLU A 119 -8.50 11.45 -2.30
N LEU A 120 -8.85 10.91 -1.14
CA LEU A 120 -8.31 9.65 -0.64
C LEU A 120 -8.92 8.50 -1.45
N THR A 121 -8.07 7.59 -1.93
CA THR A 121 -8.45 6.60 -2.95
C THR A 121 -8.22 5.16 -2.51
N SER A 122 -7.13 4.89 -1.79
CA SER A 122 -6.66 3.54 -1.55
C SER A 122 -5.98 3.42 -0.19
N LEU A 123 -5.97 2.20 0.34
CA LEU A 123 -5.25 1.83 1.55
C LEU A 123 -4.20 0.76 1.25
N GLY A 124 -3.01 0.92 1.83
CA GLY A 124 -1.98 -0.11 1.87
C GLY A 124 -1.31 -0.20 3.24
N VAL A 125 -0.59 -1.30 3.46
CA VAL A 125 0.17 -1.57 4.70
C VAL A 125 1.65 -1.69 4.36
N VAL A 126 2.49 -0.98 5.11
CA VAL A 126 3.94 -0.98 4.93
C VAL A 126 4.51 -2.39 5.19
N GLU A 127 5.26 -2.91 4.22
CA GLU A 127 6.08 -4.12 4.38
C GLU A 127 7.51 -3.75 4.77
N LYS A 128 8.10 -2.75 4.11
CA LYS A 128 9.48 -2.34 4.37
C LYS A 128 9.74 -0.92 3.87
N VAL A 129 10.64 -0.21 4.55
CA VAL A 129 11.07 1.14 4.16
C VAL A 129 12.59 1.16 4.04
N TYR A 130 13.08 1.75 2.96
CA TYR A 130 14.48 2.08 2.76
C TYR A 130 14.61 3.60 2.68
N GLU A 131 15.51 4.15 3.49
CA GLU A 131 15.76 5.58 3.59
C GLU A 131 17.02 5.97 2.82
N ASN A 132 17.06 7.19 2.29
CA ASN A 132 18.25 7.79 1.67
C ASN A 132 18.93 6.93 0.59
N VAL A 133 18.15 6.24 -0.24
CA VAL A 133 18.67 5.46 -1.36
C VAL A 133 19.15 6.41 -2.46
N THR A 134 20.40 6.26 -2.89
CA THR A 134 21.04 7.09 -3.93
C THR A 134 21.50 6.28 -5.15
N GLU A 135 21.44 4.95 -5.08
CA GLU A 135 21.89 4.08 -6.17
C GLU A 135 20.70 3.45 -6.91
N PRO A 136 20.60 3.58 -8.25
CA PRO A 136 19.49 3.02 -9.01
C PRO A 136 19.39 1.49 -8.85
N ASN A 137 20.54 0.81 -8.87
CA ASN A 137 20.60 -0.65 -8.75
C ASN A 137 20.11 -1.15 -7.40
N GLN A 138 20.27 -0.36 -6.33
CA GLN A 138 19.69 -0.69 -5.03
C GLN A 138 18.16 -0.65 -5.09
N ILE A 139 17.57 0.40 -5.68
CA ILE A 139 16.12 0.48 -5.88
C ILE A 139 15.63 -0.73 -6.68
N VAL A 140 16.27 -1.05 -7.81
CA VAL A 140 15.90 -2.21 -8.64
C VAL A 140 15.93 -3.51 -7.83
N SER A 141 16.95 -3.70 -6.99
CA SER A 141 17.04 -4.88 -6.12
C SER A 141 15.93 -4.95 -5.06
N TYR A 142 15.48 -3.80 -4.54
CA TYR A 142 14.45 -3.75 -3.50
C TYR A 142 13.06 -3.97 -4.08
N VAL A 143 12.77 -3.34 -5.22
CA VAL A 143 11.44 -3.36 -5.82
C VAL A 143 11.24 -4.60 -6.69
N GLY A 144 12.27 -5.11 -7.36
CA GLY A 144 12.14 -6.19 -8.35
C GLY A 144 11.00 -5.90 -9.32
N LYS A 145 10.11 -6.90 -9.52
CA LYS A 145 8.91 -6.78 -10.36
C LYS A 145 7.71 -6.06 -9.69
N ARG A 146 7.93 -5.33 -8.59
CA ARG A 146 6.88 -4.64 -7.80
C ARG A 146 6.78 -3.14 -8.08
N SER A 147 7.68 -2.63 -8.92
CA SER A 147 7.76 -1.21 -9.25
C SER A 147 7.03 -0.92 -10.55
N VAL A 148 6.25 0.15 -10.52
CA VAL A 148 5.60 0.73 -11.70
C VAL A 148 6.43 1.84 -12.33
N TYR A 149 7.62 2.10 -11.79
CA TYR A 149 8.59 3.07 -12.28
C TYR A 149 9.52 2.39 -13.29
N SER A 150 9.68 3.03 -14.45
CA SER A 150 10.68 2.67 -15.44
C SER A 150 12.09 2.86 -14.90
N ARG A 151 13.08 2.21 -15.53
CA ARG A 151 14.49 2.37 -15.16
C ARG A 151 14.94 3.83 -15.21
N LYS A 152 14.53 4.57 -16.24
CA LYS A 152 14.81 6.01 -16.37
C LYS A 152 14.20 6.82 -15.22
N GLU A 153 12.94 6.55 -14.85
CA GLU A 153 12.32 7.20 -13.69
C GLU A 153 13.07 6.89 -12.38
N ILE A 154 13.56 5.65 -12.21
CA ILE A 154 14.37 5.28 -11.03
C ILE A 154 15.69 6.06 -11.01
N GLU A 155 16.40 6.13 -12.14
CA GLU A 155 17.65 6.89 -12.29
C GLU A 155 17.43 8.39 -12.00
N GLU A 156 16.32 8.96 -12.47
CA GLU A 156 15.95 10.34 -12.17
C GLU A 156 15.63 10.58 -10.69
N MET A 157 14.96 9.62 -10.05
CA MET A 157 14.57 9.73 -8.63
C MET A 157 15.79 9.79 -7.71
N VAL A 158 16.80 8.95 -7.95
CA VAL A 158 17.97 8.84 -7.06
C VAL A 158 18.97 10.00 -7.16
N ASN A 159 18.78 10.92 -8.11
CA ASN A 159 19.52 12.21 -8.14
C ASN A 159 19.36 13.01 -6.83
N LYS A 160 18.38 12.66 -6.01
CA LYS A 160 18.23 13.10 -4.62
C LYS A 160 18.05 11.87 -3.72
N PRO A 161 18.46 11.94 -2.44
CA PRO A 161 18.20 10.88 -1.48
C PRO A 161 16.72 10.47 -1.49
N THR A 162 16.46 9.23 -1.92
CA THR A 162 15.11 8.73 -2.19
C THR A 162 14.69 7.74 -1.11
N LYS A 163 13.46 7.89 -0.65
CA LYS A 163 12.79 6.92 0.21
C LYS A 163 12.02 5.92 -0.64
N VAL A 164 12.27 4.63 -0.42
CA VAL A 164 11.54 3.52 -1.06
C VAL A 164 10.64 2.86 -0.03
N ILE A 165 9.33 2.89 -0.27
CA ILE A 165 8.33 2.26 0.58
C ILE A 165 7.76 1.06 -0.16
N LEU A 166 8.05 -0.14 0.33
CA LEU A 166 7.39 -1.37 -0.10
C LEU A 166 6.15 -1.57 0.76
N PHE A 167 5.02 -1.84 0.12
CA PHE A 167 3.74 -2.00 0.81
C PHE A 167 2.84 -3.00 0.11
N LYS A 168 1.92 -3.60 0.87
CA LYS A 168 0.80 -4.38 0.32
C LYS A 168 -0.41 -3.48 0.14
N TRP A 169 -0.98 -3.46 -1.05
CA TRP A 169 -2.27 -2.82 -1.31
C TRP A 169 -3.41 -3.70 -0.79
N HIS A 170 -4.33 -3.11 -0.01
CA HIS A 170 -5.44 -3.86 0.60
C HIS A 170 -6.77 -3.57 -0.07
N LEU A 171 -7.09 -2.31 -0.35
CA LEU A 171 -8.38 -1.94 -0.91
C LEU A 171 -8.38 -0.55 -1.55
N HIS A 172 -9.34 -0.35 -2.43
CA HIS A 172 -9.83 0.95 -2.84
C HIS A 172 -11.02 1.36 -1.99
N PHE A 173 -11.15 2.67 -1.75
CA PHE A 173 -12.33 3.21 -1.11
C PHE A 173 -13.46 3.25 -2.13
N GLU A 174 -14.54 2.50 -1.87
CA GLU A 174 -15.76 2.54 -2.68
C GLU A 174 -16.31 3.96 -2.76
N ASN A 175 -16.20 4.69 -1.65
CA ASN A 175 -16.53 6.12 -1.55
C ASN A 175 -15.26 6.91 -1.23
N PRO A 176 -14.49 7.33 -2.27
CA PRO A 176 -13.27 8.12 -2.07
C PRO A 176 -13.55 9.42 -1.31
N LEU A 177 -12.76 9.67 -0.27
CA LEU A 177 -12.99 10.82 0.60
C LEU A 177 -12.40 12.09 -0.02
N LYS A 178 -13.28 12.98 -0.49
CA LYS A 178 -12.91 14.24 -1.16
C LYS A 178 -12.15 15.19 -0.24
N TYR A 179 -11.28 16.01 -0.82
CA TYR A 179 -10.52 17.04 -0.11
C TYR A 179 -11.38 17.98 0.75
N LYS A 180 -12.55 18.39 0.26
CA LYS A 180 -13.49 19.23 1.03
C LYS A 180 -13.88 18.58 2.35
N ASN A 181 -14.15 17.28 2.34
CA ASN A 181 -14.52 16.52 3.54
C ASN A 181 -13.32 16.37 4.48
N LEU A 182 -12.12 16.15 3.93
CA LEU A 182 -10.88 16.11 4.73
C LEU A 182 -10.61 17.42 5.48
N LEU A 183 -10.95 18.57 4.88
CA LEU A 183 -10.90 19.86 5.56
C LEU A 183 -12.00 20.03 6.60
N ASN A 184 -13.26 19.71 6.23
CA ASN A 184 -14.41 19.86 7.11
C ASN A 184 -14.27 19.03 8.39
N TYR A 185 -13.73 17.82 8.28
CA TYR A 185 -13.45 16.95 9.43
C TYR A 185 -12.13 17.28 10.15
N GLN A 186 -11.46 18.38 9.76
CA GLN A 186 -10.19 18.83 10.32
C GLN A 186 -9.08 17.76 10.26
N ILE A 187 -9.20 16.80 9.35
CA ILE A 187 -8.17 15.77 9.11
C ILE A 187 -6.94 16.45 8.52
N LEU A 188 -7.17 17.30 7.50
CA LEU A 188 -6.19 18.14 6.85
C LEU A 188 -6.41 19.61 7.18
N LYS A 189 -5.33 20.39 7.20
CA LYS A 189 -5.38 21.87 7.27
C LYS A 189 -5.22 22.53 5.90
N GLY A 190 -4.81 21.76 4.90
CA GLY A 190 -4.49 22.21 3.55
C GLY A 190 -4.12 21.02 2.66
N PRO A 191 -3.85 21.23 1.37
CA PRO A 191 -3.47 20.14 0.47
C PRO A 191 -2.12 19.55 0.88
N PRO A 192 -2.01 18.23 1.15
CA PRO A 192 -0.78 17.63 1.61
C PRO A 192 0.28 17.65 0.50
N GLN A 193 1.44 18.24 0.81
CA GLN A 193 2.60 18.29 -0.11
C GLN A 193 3.65 17.21 0.19
N ALA A 194 3.56 16.57 1.36
CA ALA A 194 4.44 15.50 1.82
C ALA A 194 3.63 14.45 2.58
N ILE A 195 4.26 13.32 2.91
CA ILE A 195 3.61 12.29 3.73
C ILE A 195 3.37 12.85 5.13
N ILE A 196 2.12 12.83 5.58
CA ILE A 196 1.74 13.34 6.91
C ILE A 196 1.26 12.19 7.80
N LYS A 197 1.63 12.23 9.08
CA LYS A 197 1.07 11.34 10.10
C LYS A 197 -0.26 11.91 10.59
N ILE A 198 -1.27 11.06 10.76
CA ILE A 198 -2.57 11.43 11.35
C ILE A 198 -2.79 10.67 12.67
N SER A 199 -3.64 11.23 13.53
CA SER A 199 -4.04 10.56 14.78
C SER A 199 -4.95 9.36 14.48
N HIS A 200 -5.05 8.43 15.43
CA HIS A 200 -5.95 7.29 15.33
C HIS A 200 -7.41 7.75 15.19
N ASP A 201 -7.83 8.79 15.91
CA ASP A 201 -9.22 9.26 15.87
C ASP A 201 -9.58 9.86 14.50
N LYS A 202 -8.63 10.58 13.86
CA LYS A 202 -8.77 11.04 12.47
C LYS A 202 -8.88 9.86 11.51
N TYR A 203 -8.12 8.80 11.73
CA TYR A 203 -8.23 7.57 10.96
C TYR A 203 -9.59 6.89 11.13
N LEU A 204 -10.10 6.77 12.36
CA LEU A 204 -11.44 6.21 12.60
C LEU A 204 -12.53 7.00 11.88
N LYS A 205 -12.40 8.33 11.84
CA LYS A 205 -13.30 9.17 11.03
C LYS A 205 -13.22 8.83 9.55
N ILE A 206 -12.02 8.70 8.98
CA ILE A 206 -11.84 8.26 7.58
C ILE A 206 -12.46 6.87 7.38
N LYS A 207 -12.15 5.91 8.27
CA LYS A 207 -12.62 4.53 8.23
C LYS A 207 -14.14 4.44 8.12
N GLY A 208 -14.86 5.24 8.92
CA GLY A 208 -16.32 5.32 8.89
C GLY A 208 -16.86 5.94 7.61
N GLU A 209 -16.28 7.05 7.15
CA GLU A 209 -16.74 7.76 5.94
C GLU A 209 -16.55 6.94 4.66
N VAL A 210 -15.42 6.25 4.54
CA VAL A 210 -15.10 5.41 3.38
C VAL A 210 -15.64 3.98 3.51
N LYS A 211 -16.30 3.67 4.63
CA LYS A 211 -16.94 2.38 4.93
C LYS A 211 -16.00 1.17 4.86
N ILE A 212 -14.82 1.26 5.47
CA ILE A 212 -13.92 0.10 5.58
C ILE A 212 -14.61 -0.98 6.42
N ASN A 213 -14.71 -2.20 5.88
CA ASN A 213 -15.35 -3.32 6.54
C ASN A 213 -14.51 -3.83 7.73
N ASP A 214 -15.10 -3.81 8.93
CA ASP A 214 -14.44 -4.22 10.17
C ASP A 214 -14.02 -5.71 10.18
N ARG A 215 -14.61 -6.55 9.32
CA ARG A 215 -14.22 -7.97 9.19
C ARG A 215 -12.78 -8.17 8.74
N TYR A 216 -12.18 -7.16 8.10
CA TYR A 216 -10.79 -7.20 7.64
C TYR A 216 -9.84 -6.39 8.53
N THR A 217 -10.35 -5.74 9.57
CA THR A 217 -9.53 -4.93 10.50
C THR A 217 -9.40 -5.59 11.85
N PHE A 218 -8.19 -5.60 12.39
CA PHE A 218 -7.86 -6.22 13.67
C PHE A 218 -7.24 -5.17 14.59
N ASN A 219 -7.55 -5.27 15.87
CA ASN A 219 -7.12 -4.35 16.92
C ASN A 219 -6.36 -5.05 18.04
#